data_AF-A0A432G9C5-F1
#
_entry.id   AF-A0A432G9C5-F1
#
_cell.length_a   1.000
_cell.length_b   1.000
_cell.length_c   1.000
_cell.angle_alpha   90.00
_cell.angle_beta   90.00
_cell.angle_gamma   90.00
#
_symmetry.space_group_name_H-M   'P 1'
#
loop_
_entity.id
_entity.type
_entity.pdbx_description
1 polymer ?
#
loop_
_entity_poly.entity_id
_entity_poly.type
_entity_poly.pdbx_seq_one_letter_code
_entity_poly.pdbx_strand_id
1 'polypeptide(L)'
;VVYTGTHDNDTTLGWFLSLPDEMKAHVRQVLGIGEEDDVVDAMITTAMHTRANLAMVPLQDFLGLGSEARMNVPGVAEGNWRWKFHWNQLAAPGFTDHILQQVTDSKRKVT
;
A
#
# COMPACT_ATOMS: atom_id res chain seq x y z
N VAL A 1 -0.73 13.07 -10.07
CA VAL A 1 -0.05 12.06 -9.24
C VAL A 1 -1.10 11.37 -8.39
N VAL A 2 -1.02 10.06 -8.18
CA VAL A 2 -1.85 9.30 -7.23
C VAL A 2 -0.95 8.59 -6.23
N TYR A 3 -1.43 8.45 -5.00
CA TYR A 3 -0.78 7.67 -3.94
C TYR A 3 -1.79 6.69 -3.35
N THR A 4 -1.34 5.51 -2.89
CA THR A 4 -2.13 4.71 -1.93
C THR A 4 -2.19 5.44 -0.59
N GLY A 5 -1.04 5.95 -0.15
CA GLY A 5 -0.87 6.82 0.99
C GLY A 5 0.47 7.57 0.93
N THR A 6 0.64 8.55 1.81
CA THR A 6 1.89 9.28 1.99
C THR A 6 2.59 8.83 3.28
N HIS A 7 3.74 9.42 3.60
CA HIS A 7 4.42 9.17 4.86
C HIS A 7 3.64 9.64 6.10
N ASP A 8 2.68 10.55 5.95
CA ASP A 8 1.82 11.05 7.04
C ASP A 8 0.60 10.16 7.30
N ASN A 9 0.27 9.28 6.35
CA ASN A 9 -0.81 8.31 6.50
C ASN A 9 -0.30 7.07 7.24
N ASP A 10 -1.24 6.30 7.78
CA ASP A 10 -0.94 4.92 8.16
C ASP A 10 -0.65 4.09 6.91
N THR A 11 -0.09 2.88 7.07
CA THR A 11 -0.02 1.91 5.97
C THR A 11 -1.42 1.56 5.49
N THR A 12 -1.58 1.09 4.25
CA THR A 12 -2.89 0.71 3.73
C THR A 12 -3.55 -0.36 4.61
N LEU A 13 -2.77 -1.34 5.07
CA LEU A 13 -3.25 -2.38 5.98
C LEU A 13 -3.64 -1.81 7.35
N GLY A 14 -2.76 -1.00 7.97
CA GLY A 14 -3.02 -0.38 9.28
C GLY A 14 -4.26 0.51 9.25
N TRP A 15 -4.37 1.34 8.21
CA TRP A 15 -5.56 2.15 7.96
C TRP A 15 -6.81 1.29 7.85
N PHE A 16 -6.82 0.29 6.97
CA PHE A 16 -7.99 -0.55 6.74
C PHE A 16 -8.42 -1.28 8.02
N LEU A 17 -7.49 -1.88 8.76
CA LEU A 17 -7.78 -2.60 10.00
C LEU A 17 -8.34 -1.69 11.10
N SER A 18 -7.97 -0.40 11.10
CA SER A 18 -8.48 0.61 12.05
C SER A 18 -9.91 1.08 11.77
N LEU A 19 -10.45 0.80 10.57
CA LEU A 19 -11.78 1.24 10.19
C LEU A 19 -12.89 0.46 10.95
N PRO A 20 -14.04 1.10 11.21
CA PRO A 20 -15.25 0.38 11.62
C PRO A 20 -15.70 -0.63 10.55
N ASP A 21 -16.38 -1.70 10.96
CA ASP A 21 -16.79 -2.81 10.06
C ASP A 21 -17.64 -2.36 8.87
N GLU A 22 -18.54 -1.38 9.06
CA GLU A 22 -19.34 -0.80 7.98
C GLU A 22 -18.46 -0.14 6.91
N MET A 23 -17.42 0.58 7.32
CA MET A 23 -16.47 1.21 6.42
C MET A 23 -15.58 0.18 5.72
N LYS A 24 -15.16 -0.88 6.43
CA LYS A 24 -14.44 -2.01 5.81
C LYS A 24 -15.29 -2.68 4.73
N ALA A 25 -16.57 -2.94 5.01
CA ALA A 25 -17.50 -3.51 4.05
C ALA A 25 -17.67 -2.60 2.83
N HIS A 26 -17.79 -1.29 3.02
CA HIS A 26 -17.85 -0.32 1.93
C HIS A 26 -16.57 -0.33 1.08
N VAL A 27 -15.39 -0.30 1.71
CA VAL A 27 -14.10 -0.36 1.00
C VAL A 27 -13.98 -1.64 0.17
N ARG A 28 -14.31 -2.80 0.76
CA ARG A 28 -14.30 -4.09 0.02
C ARG A 28 -15.25 -4.09 -1.16
N GLN A 29 -16.46 -3.54 -0.99
CA GLN A 29 -17.43 -3.41 -2.08
C GLN A 29 -16.90 -2.51 -3.21
N VAL A 30 -16.29 -1.36 -2.88
CA VAL A 30 -15.75 -0.43 -3.88
C VAL A 30 -14.56 -1.04 -4.62
N LEU A 31 -13.69 -1.76 -3.91
CA LEU A 31 -12.51 -2.43 -4.49
C LEU A 31 -12.86 -3.75 -5.20
N GLY A 32 -14.06 -4.30 -4.99
CA GLY A 32 -14.48 -5.57 -5.57
C GLY A 32 -13.76 -6.79 -5.01
N ILE A 33 -13.36 -6.75 -3.74
CA ILE A 33 -12.64 -7.85 -3.05
C ILE A 33 -13.54 -8.58 -2.05
N GLY A 34 -13.29 -9.89 -1.89
CA GLY A 34 -14.01 -10.74 -0.94
C GLY A 34 -13.35 -10.78 0.44
N GLU A 35 -12.02 -10.96 0.46
CA GLU A 35 -11.24 -11.14 1.67
C GLU A 35 -10.56 -9.84 2.10
N GLU A 36 -10.29 -9.72 3.40
CA GLU A 36 -9.58 -8.57 3.97
C GLU A 36 -8.10 -8.54 3.56
N ASP A 37 -7.50 -9.73 3.42
CA ASP A 37 -6.09 -9.89 3.05
C ASP A 37 -5.76 -9.33 1.65
N ASP A 38 -6.77 -9.16 0.79
CA ASP A 38 -6.62 -8.64 -0.57
C ASP A 38 -6.58 -7.10 -0.64
N VAL A 39 -6.85 -6.39 0.47
CA VAL A 39 -7.07 -4.92 0.42
C VAL A 39 -5.85 -4.15 -0.05
N VAL A 40 -4.65 -4.56 0.35
CA VAL A 40 -3.40 -3.88 0.00
C VAL A 40 -3.15 -4.00 -1.50
N ASP A 41 -3.21 -5.22 -2.03
CA ASP A 41 -3.02 -5.49 -3.46
C ASP A 41 -4.09 -4.81 -4.31
N ALA A 42 -5.35 -4.79 -3.86
CA ALA A 42 -6.43 -4.10 -4.55
C ALA A 42 -6.24 -2.57 -4.57
N MET A 43 -5.78 -1.98 -3.48
CA MET A 43 -5.45 -0.55 -3.42
C MET A 43 -4.27 -0.18 -4.33
N ILE A 44 -3.20 -0.98 -4.31
CA ILE A 44 -2.05 -0.80 -5.22
C ILE A 44 -2.51 -0.91 -6.67
N THR A 45 -3.26 -1.97 -7.00
CA THR A 45 -3.80 -2.20 -8.35
C THR A 45 -4.66 -1.02 -8.79
N THR A 46 -5.55 -0.53 -7.92
CA THR A 46 -6.41 0.62 -8.20
C THR A 46 -5.59 1.88 -8.50
N ALA A 47 -4.59 2.19 -7.66
CA ALA A 47 -3.69 3.33 -7.86
C ALA A 47 -2.93 3.23 -9.20
N MET A 48 -2.41 2.04 -9.51
CA MET A 48 -1.70 1.76 -10.75
C MET A 48 -2.60 1.90 -11.99
N HIS A 49 -3.89 1.57 -11.91
CA HIS A 49 -4.79 1.66 -13.07
C HIS A 49 -5.47 3.03 -13.27
N THR A 50 -5.19 4.02 -12.41
CA THR A 50 -5.71 5.38 -12.61
C THR A 50 -5.11 6.05 -13.86
N ARG A 51 -5.76 7.13 -14.33
CA ARG A 51 -5.23 7.99 -15.41
C ARG A 51 -4.10 8.94 -14.96
N ALA A 52 -3.66 8.87 -13.70
CA ALA A 52 -2.59 9.73 -13.22
C ALA A 52 -1.25 9.39 -13.90
N ASN A 53 -0.51 10.42 -14.33
CA ASN A 53 0.81 10.26 -14.95
C ASN A 53 1.84 9.55 -14.05
N LEU A 54 1.68 9.66 -12.73
CA LEU A 54 2.56 9.05 -11.73
C LEU A 54 1.71 8.42 -10.65
N ALA A 55 1.95 7.13 -10.37
CA ALA A 55 1.42 6.40 -9.24
C ALA A 55 2.58 6.10 -8.29
N MET A 56 2.41 6.43 -7.02
CA MET A 56 3.40 6.22 -5.97
C MET A 56 2.81 5.36 -4.85
N VAL A 57 3.57 4.36 -4.44
CA VAL A 57 3.17 3.40 -3.41
C VAL A 57 4.29 3.35 -2.37
N PRO A 58 4.00 3.56 -1.07
CA PRO A 58 4.99 3.37 0.00
C PRO A 58 5.51 1.93 0.03
N LEU A 59 6.79 1.76 0.36
CA LEU A 59 7.39 0.41 0.43
C LEU A 59 6.71 -0.46 1.49
N GLN A 60 6.16 0.14 2.55
CA GLN A 60 5.37 -0.56 3.56
C GLN A 60 4.16 -1.31 2.98
N ASP A 61 3.50 -0.72 1.97
CA ASP A 61 2.35 -1.34 1.31
C ASP A 61 2.80 -2.53 0.46
N PHE A 62 3.89 -2.40 -0.32
CA PHE A 62 4.45 -3.54 -1.05
C PHE A 62 4.87 -4.68 -0.12
N LEU A 63 5.33 -4.36 1.09
CA LEU A 63 5.70 -5.34 2.12
C LEU A 63 4.50 -5.85 2.94
N GLY A 64 3.28 -5.36 2.70
CA GLY A 64 2.07 -5.77 3.42
C GLY A 64 2.11 -5.48 4.92
N LEU A 65 2.79 -4.43 5.36
CA LEU A 65 3.01 -4.14 6.79
C LEU A 65 1.85 -3.36 7.41
N GLY A 66 1.61 -3.56 8.71
CA GLY A 66 0.58 -2.86 9.48
C GLY A 66 1.05 -1.53 10.07
N SER A 67 0.29 -1.00 11.04
CA SER A 67 0.56 0.29 11.67
C SER A 67 1.90 0.37 12.40
N GLU A 68 2.53 -0.77 12.74
CA GLU A 68 3.90 -0.82 13.28
C GLU A 68 4.95 -0.25 12.31
N ALA A 69 4.62 -0.18 11.02
CA ALA A 69 5.49 0.36 9.98
C ALA A 69 5.16 1.81 9.58
N ARG A 70 4.22 2.47 10.26
CA ARG A 70 3.84 3.86 9.98
C ARG A 70 5.04 4.80 10.11
N MET A 71 5.24 5.65 9.10
CA MET A 71 6.39 6.55 9.06
C MET A 71 6.22 7.77 9.96
N ASN A 72 5.08 8.45 9.87
CA ASN A 72 4.79 9.65 10.64
C ASN A 72 3.32 9.69 11.11
N VAL A 73 3.11 10.17 12.33
CA VAL A 73 1.81 10.58 12.86
C VAL A 73 1.85 12.09 13.05
N PRO A 74 1.21 12.88 12.15
CA PRO A 74 1.18 14.32 12.26
C PRO A 74 0.67 14.80 13.63
N GLY A 75 1.36 15.78 14.21
CA GLY A 75 1.04 16.31 15.54
C GLY A 75 1.64 15.53 16.72
N VAL A 76 2.28 14.39 16.48
CA VAL A 76 3.04 13.66 17.50
C VAL A 76 4.52 14.07 17.42
N ALA A 77 5.09 14.51 18.54
CA ALA A 77 6.46 15.04 18.55
C ALA A 77 7.55 13.98 18.52
N GLU A 78 7.28 12.78 19.03
CA GLU A 78 8.26 11.71 19.22
C GLU A 78 7.85 10.40 18.54
N GLY A 79 8.81 9.53 18.26
CA GLY A 79 8.54 8.18 17.71
C GLY A 79 8.44 8.08 16.19
N ASN A 80 8.29 9.21 15.48
CA ASN A 80 8.21 9.26 14.01
C ASN A 80 9.57 9.08 13.32
N TRP A 81 9.54 8.79 12.02
CA TRP A 81 10.71 8.70 11.13
C TRP A 81 11.70 7.58 11.49
N ARG A 82 11.22 6.55 12.19
CA ARG A 82 12.06 5.45 12.68
C ARG A 82 11.98 4.19 11.83
N TRP A 83 10.94 4.05 11.00
CA TRP A 83 10.75 2.85 10.19
C TRP A 83 11.90 2.67 9.20
N LYS A 84 12.36 1.42 9.10
CA LYS A 84 13.40 0.97 8.16
C LYS A 84 13.01 -0.40 7.65
N PHE A 85 13.36 -0.68 6.41
CA PHE A 85 13.29 -2.03 5.85
C PHE A 85 14.65 -2.71 5.93
N HIS A 86 14.65 -4.03 5.85
CA HIS A 86 15.82 -4.86 5.66
C HIS A 86 15.80 -5.48 4.26
N TRP A 87 16.96 -5.56 3.61
CA TRP A 87 17.07 -6.06 2.22
C TRP A 87 16.56 -7.49 2.03
N ASN A 88 16.62 -8.33 3.07
CA ASN A 88 16.07 -9.68 3.02
C ASN A 88 14.54 -9.70 2.84
N GLN A 89 13.82 -8.65 3.21
CA GLN A 89 12.38 -8.53 2.98
C GLN A 89 12.05 -8.41 1.48
N LEU A 90 13.00 -7.91 0.67
CA LEU A 90 12.84 -7.81 -0.80
C LEU A 90 13.36 -9.05 -1.53
N ALA A 91 14.06 -9.95 -0.83
CA ALA A 91 14.64 -11.16 -1.38
C ALA A 91 13.68 -12.36 -1.38
N ALA A 92 12.44 -12.16 -0.91
CA ALA A 92 11.42 -13.20 -0.94
C ALA A 92 11.17 -13.65 -2.39
N PRO A 93 11.13 -14.97 -2.68
CA PRO A 93 10.85 -15.46 -4.02
C PRO A 93 9.54 -14.88 -4.58
N GLY A 94 9.60 -14.35 -5.80
CA GLY A 94 8.44 -13.79 -6.49
C GLY A 94 8.02 -12.38 -6.08
N PHE A 95 8.64 -11.78 -5.05
CA PHE A 95 8.31 -10.41 -4.60
C PHE A 95 8.49 -9.38 -5.72
N THR A 96 9.67 -9.35 -6.35
CA THR A 96 9.96 -8.41 -7.43
C THR A 96 9.17 -8.73 -8.70
N ASP A 97 8.91 -10.01 -8.96
CA ASP A 97 8.16 -10.45 -10.13
C ASP A 97 6.70 -10.01 -10.04
N HIS A 98 6.10 -10.06 -8.86
CA HIS A 98 4.76 -9.56 -8.61
C HIS A 98 4.66 -8.04 -8.88
N ILE A 99 5.60 -7.25 -8.36
CA ILE A 99 5.62 -5.79 -8.62
C ILE A 99 5.83 -5.52 -10.11
N LEU A 100 6.73 -6.25 -10.77
CA LEU A 100 6.96 -6.13 -12.20
C LEU A 100 5.69 -6.45 -13.00
N GLN A 101 4.92 -7.46 -12.59
CA GLN A 101 3.64 -7.82 -13.18
C GLN A 101 2.63 -6.66 -13.04
N GLN A 102 2.45 -6.11 -11.83
CA GLN A 102 1.55 -4.97 -11.59
C GLN A 102 1.91 -3.74 -12.45
N VAL A 103 3.20 -3.42 -12.56
CA VAL A 103 3.69 -2.28 -13.38
C VAL A 103 3.51 -2.55 -14.88
N THR A 104 3.65 -3.80 -15.31
CA THR A 104 3.47 -4.20 -16.72
C THR A 104 1.99 -4.16 -17.10
N ASP A 105 1.12 -4.75 -16.29
CA ASP A 105 -0.33 -4.83 -16.55
C ASP A 105 -0.99 -3.44 -16.56
N SER A 106 -0.52 -2.55 -15.68
CA SER A 106 -0.95 -1.15 -15.64
C SER A 106 -0.34 -0.25 -16.73
N LYS A 107 0.47 -0.80 -17.65
CA LYS A 107 1.16 -0.07 -18.72
C LYS A 107 2.06 1.07 -18.20
N ARG A 108 2.66 0.88 -17.03
CA ARG A 108 3.58 1.85 -16.39
C ARG A 108 5.05 1.48 -16.53
N LYS A 109 5.37 0.32 -17.11
CA LYS A 109 6.74 -0.09 -17.39
C LYS A 109 7.36 0.84 -18.44
N VAL A 110 8.46 1.49 -18.07
CA VAL A 110 9.30 2.28 -19.00
C VAL A 110 10.42 1.36 -19.51
N THR A 111 10.61 1.33 -20.82
CA THR A 111 11.65 0.55 -21.52
C THR A 111 12.72 1.44 -22.11
#